data_AF-A0A6P3Y8J5-F1
#
_entry.id   AF-A0A6P3Y8J5-F1
#
_cell.length_a   1.000
_cell.length_b   1.000
_cell.length_c   1.000
_cell.angle_alpha   90.00
_cell.angle_beta   90.00
_cell.angle_gamma   90.00
#
_symmetry.space_group_name_H-M   'P 1'
#
loop_
_entity.id
_entity.type
_entity.pdbx_description
1 polymer ?
#
loop_
_entity_poly.entity_id
_entity_poly.type
_entity_poly.pdbx_seq_one_letter_code
_entity_poly.pdbx_strand_id
1 'polypeptide(L)'
;MSPLVREIATTEESNVELRRLAKEVASMIKKTVGSEKYIKLLNRVQQKHDIKKAERKKVRAQQFVVNPDLAAKRKLNRQQKKKKVAKKKKL
;
A
#
# COMPACT_ATOMS: atom_id res chain seq x y z
N MET A 1 11.74 6.80 5.84
CA MET A 1 11.60 5.91 4.66
C MET A 1 10.29 5.13 4.61
N SER A 2 9.84 4.46 5.69
CA SER A 2 8.63 3.60 5.62
C SER A 2 7.34 4.25 5.07
N PRO A 3 6.96 5.49 5.43
CA PRO A 3 5.78 6.13 4.82
C PRO A 3 6.04 6.57 3.38
N LEU A 4 7.24 7.10 3.09
CA LEU A 4 7.65 7.53 1.75
C LEU A 4 7.51 6.41 0.70
N VAL A 5 8.01 5.21 1.01
CA VAL A 5 7.94 4.05 0.11
C VAL A 5 6.50 3.63 -0.17
N ARG A 6 5.61 3.75 0.82
CA ARG A 6 4.18 3.47 0.66
C ARG A 6 3.52 4.47 -0.29
N GLU A 7 3.76 5.76 -0.13
CA GLU A 7 3.13 6.79 -0.95
C GLU A 7 3.61 6.70 -2.41
N ILE A 8 4.88 6.37 -2.64
CA ILE A 8 5.42 6.10 -3.99
C ILE A 8 4.73 4.89 -4.63
N ALA A 9 4.48 3.83 -3.86
CA ALA A 9 3.82 2.60 -4.33
C ALA A 9 2.30 2.71 -4.47
N THR A 10 1.68 3.80 -4.02
CA THR A 10 0.21 3.98 -4.05
C THR A 10 -0.25 4.48 -5.41
N THR A 11 -1.06 3.67 -6.11
CA THR A 11 -1.53 3.95 -7.48
C THR A 11 -2.92 4.61 -7.53
N GLU A 12 -3.47 5.01 -6.38
CA GLU A 12 -4.77 5.69 -6.34
C GLU A 12 -4.66 7.08 -7.01
N GLU A 13 -5.63 7.40 -7.89
CA GLU A 13 -5.70 8.66 -8.62
C GLU A 13 -5.92 9.87 -7.69
N SER A 14 -6.61 9.68 -6.57
CA SER A 14 -6.80 10.74 -5.57
C SER A 14 -5.49 11.21 -4.92
N ASN A 15 -4.40 10.43 -5.02
CA ASN A 15 -3.16 10.67 -4.30
C ASN A 15 -2.00 11.06 -5.26
N VAL A 16 -2.33 11.55 -6.46
CA VAL A 16 -1.33 11.92 -7.49
C VAL A 16 -0.33 12.94 -6.97
N GLU A 17 -0.80 14.02 -6.34
CA GLU A 17 0.06 15.08 -5.78
C GLU A 17 0.99 14.55 -4.68
N LEU A 18 0.44 13.75 -3.76
CA LEU A 18 1.22 13.17 -2.67
C LEU A 18 2.30 12.21 -3.19
N ARG A 19 2.00 11.43 -4.22
CA ARG A 19 2.95 10.55 -4.89
C ARG A 19 4.05 11.34 -5.59
N ARG A 20 3.72 12.48 -6.22
CA ARG A 20 4.69 13.37 -6.85
C ARG A 20 5.66 13.93 -5.81
N LEU A 21 5.15 14.51 -4.74
CA LEU A 21 5.95 15.03 -3.63
C LEU A 21 6.86 13.94 -3.04
N ALA A 22 6.32 12.74 -2.82
CA ALA A 22 7.10 11.63 -2.29
C ALA A 22 8.26 11.22 -3.23
N LYS A 23 8.07 11.27 -4.55
CA LYS A 23 9.14 11.01 -5.53
C LYS A 23 10.20 12.11 -5.54
N GLU A 24 9.80 13.38 -5.40
CA GLU A 24 10.74 14.51 -5.31
C GLU A 24 11.62 14.38 -4.07
N VAL A 25 11.03 14.11 -2.91
CA VAL A 25 11.75 13.85 -1.66
C VAL A 25 12.66 12.62 -1.79
N ALA A 26 12.19 11.54 -2.42
CA ALA A 26 13.02 10.36 -2.66
C ALA A 26 14.25 10.68 -3.53
N SER A 27 14.09 11.53 -4.54
CA SER A 27 15.19 11.98 -5.41
C SER A 27 16.22 12.81 -4.63
N MET A 28 15.77 13.73 -3.77
CA MET A 28 16.65 14.50 -2.89
C MET A 28 17.46 13.58 -1.96
N ILE A 29 16.82 12.57 -1.38
CA ILE A 29 17.50 11.63 -0.48
C ILE A 29 18.48 10.74 -1.25
N LYS A 30 18.13 10.30 -2.47
CA LYS A 30 19.04 9.52 -3.32
C LYS A 30 20.30 10.31 -3.68
N LYS A 31 20.16 11.61 -3.97
CA LYS A 31 21.30 12.50 -4.29
C LYS A 31 22.24 12.69 -3.09
N THR A 32 21.71 12.80 -1.88
CA THR A 32 22.51 13.04 -0.66
C THR A 32 23.21 11.79 -0.12
N VAL A 33 22.57 10.62 -0.21
CA VAL A 33 23.06 9.38 0.42
C VAL A 33 23.81 8.47 -0.56
N GLY A 34 23.73 8.76 -1.87
CA GLY A 34 24.30 7.92 -2.93
C GLY A 34 23.36 6.79 -3.34
N SER A 35 23.46 6.37 -4.61
CA SER A 35 22.56 5.40 -5.25
C SER A 35 22.56 4.03 -4.55
N GLU A 36 23.72 3.47 -4.28
CA GLU A 36 23.87 2.12 -3.71
C GLU A 36 23.28 2.02 -2.31
N LYS A 37 23.65 2.96 -1.43
CA LYS A 37 23.16 3.01 -0.05
C LYS A 37 21.65 3.28 -0.01
N TYR A 38 21.16 4.15 -0.90
CA TYR A 38 19.73 4.39 -1.06
C TYR A 38 18.98 3.12 -1.46
N ILE A 39 19.45 2.39 -2.49
CA ILE A 39 18.81 1.16 -2.97
C ILE A 39 18.79 0.09 -1.88
N LYS A 40 19.90 -0.09 -1.14
CA LYS A 40 19.97 -1.04 -0.01
C LYS A 40 18.94 -0.73 1.07
N LEU A 41 18.79 0.55 1.44
CA LEU A 41 17.80 0.99 2.44
C LEU A 41 16.37 0.84 1.92
N LEU A 42 16.12 1.18 0.66
CA LEU A 42 14.83 1.03 -0.01
C LEU A 42 14.37 -0.43 0.02
N ASN A 43 15.24 -1.35 -0.41
CA ASN A 43 14.95 -2.79 -0.44
C ASN A 43 14.62 -3.34 0.95
N ARG A 44 15.39 -2.95 1.98
CA ARG A 44 15.12 -3.36 3.38
C ARG A 44 13.75 -2.88 3.86
N VAL A 45 13.34 -1.66 3.50
CA VAL A 45 12.04 -1.12 3.87
C VAL A 45 10.90 -1.80 3.09
N GLN A 46 11.10 -2.04 1.80
CA GLN A 46 10.15 -2.74 0.95
C GLN A 46 9.89 -4.16 1.46
N GLN A 47 10.94 -4.91 1.78
CA GLN A 47 10.84 -6.25 2.36
C GLN A 47 10.04 -6.25 3.67
N LYS A 48 10.32 -5.32 4.59
CA LYS A 48 9.53 -5.16 5.83
C LYS A 48 8.05 -4.88 5.56
N HIS A 49 7.76 -4.07 4.54
CA HIS A 49 6.38 -3.77 4.16
C HIS A 49 5.67 -5.01 3.61
N ASP A 50 6.35 -5.81 2.80
CA ASP A 50 5.81 -7.03 2.22
C ASP A 50 5.57 -8.12 3.27
N ILE A 51 6.47 -8.27 4.25
CA ILE A 51 6.26 -9.14 5.42
C ILE A 51 4.99 -8.72 6.17
N LYS A 52 4.86 -7.45 6.55
CA LYS A 52 3.64 -6.94 7.23
C LYS A 52 2.38 -7.09 6.39
N LYS A 53 2.49 -7.02 5.06
CA LYS A 53 1.36 -7.25 4.15
C LYS A 53 0.97 -8.73 4.14
N ALA A 54 1.94 -9.65 4.14
CA ALA A 54 1.71 -11.09 4.22
C ALA A 54 1.08 -11.49 5.56
N GLU A 55 1.61 -10.99 6.68
CA GLU A 55 1.04 -11.22 8.02
C GLU A 55 -0.43 -10.78 8.08
N ARG A 56 -0.74 -9.57 7.60
CA ARG A 56 -2.12 -9.08 7.55
C ARG A 56 -3.02 -9.94 6.67
N LYS A 57 -2.51 -10.54 5.59
CA LYS A 57 -3.28 -11.49 4.77
C LYS A 57 -3.55 -12.78 5.55
N LYS A 58 -2.56 -13.30 6.27
CA LYS A 58 -2.69 -14.49 7.12
C LYS A 58 -3.76 -14.28 8.21
N VAL A 59 -3.67 -13.19 8.96
CA VAL A 59 -4.67 -12.86 10.00
C VAL A 59 -6.07 -12.72 9.40
N ARG A 60 -6.20 -12.08 8.23
CA ARG A 60 -7.50 -11.96 7.54
C ARG A 60 -8.09 -13.31 7.10
N ALA A 61 -7.25 -14.26 6.73
CA ALA A 61 -7.72 -15.60 6.37
C ALA A 61 -8.25 -16.34 7.61
N GLN A 62 -7.50 -16.27 8.72
CA GLN A 62 -7.90 -16.89 9.99
C GLN A 62 -9.17 -16.27 10.59
N GLN A 63 -9.45 -14.98 10.32
CA GLN A 63 -10.66 -14.31 10.77
C GLN A 63 -11.96 -15.00 10.32
N PHE A 64 -11.98 -15.73 9.21
CA PHE A 64 -13.19 -16.46 8.80
C PHE A 64 -13.60 -17.52 9.83
N VAL A 65 -12.64 -18.09 10.54
CA VAL A 65 -12.86 -19.10 11.57
C VAL A 65 -13.01 -18.44 12.95
N VAL A 66 -12.12 -17.49 13.27
CA VAL A 66 -12.07 -16.88 14.62
C VAL A 66 -13.18 -15.84 14.84
N ASN A 67 -13.59 -15.10 13.80
CA ASN A 67 -14.63 -14.08 13.90
C ASN A 67 -15.38 -13.91 12.55
N PRO A 68 -16.38 -14.75 12.29
CA PRO A 68 -17.06 -14.82 10.99
C PRO A 68 -17.82 -13.53 10.65
N ASP A 69 -18.40 -12.83 11.63
CA ASP A 69 -19.15 -11.59 11.41
C ASP A 69 -18.28 -10.45 10.87
N LEU A 70 -17.08 -10.28 11.45
CA LEU A 70 -16.11 -9.33 10.94
C LEU A 70 -15.65 -9.69 9.53
N ALA A 71 -15.45 -10.97 9.24
CA ALA A 71 -15.09 -11.44 7.92
C ALA A 71 -16.21 -11.16 6.88
N ALA A 72 -17.47 -11.41 7.25
CA ALA A 72 -18.65 -11.13 6.43
C ALA A 72 -18.80 -9.62 6.15
N LYS A 73 -18.67 -8.77 7.17
CA LYS A 73 -18.71 -7.30 7.01
C LYS A 73 -17.62 -6.81 6.05
N ARG A 74 -16.40 -7.36 6.14
CA ARG A 74 -15.31 -7.03 5.20
C ARG A 74 -15.62 -7.47 3.77
N LYS A 75 -16.24 -8.65 3.59
CA LYS A 75 -16.67 -9.16 2.28
C LYS A 75 -17.68 -8.21 1.63
N LEU A 76 -18.71 -7.80 2.38
CA LEU A 76 -19.72 -6.85 1.92
C LEU A 76 -19.10 -5.49 1.53
N ASN A 77 -18.24 -4.93 2.39
CA ASN A 77 -17.54 -3.67 2.11
C ASN A 77 -16.67 -3.75 0.84
N ARG A 78 -15.98 -4.87 0.61
CA ARG A 78 -15.18 -5.08 -0.60
C ARG A 78 -16.06 -5.12 -1.85
N GLN A 79 -17.22 -5.78 -1.76
CA GLN A 79 -18.15 -5.85 -2.88
C GLN A 79 -18.79 -4.49 -3.20
N GLN A 80 -19.17 -3.72 -2.17
CA GLN A 80 -19.65 -2.35 -2.35
C GLN A 80 -18.59 -1.46 -3.03
N LYS A 81 -17.32 -1.53 -2.59
CA LYS A 81 -16.22 -0.79 -3.25
C LYS A 81 -16.07 -1.18 -4.72
N LYS A 82 -16.09 -2.48 -5.05
CA LYS A 82 -16.04 -2.95 -6.44
C LYS A 82 -17.19 -2.39 -7.28
N LYS A 83 -18.42 -2.44 -6.76
CA LYS A 83 -19.60 -1.87 -7.43
C LYS A 83 -19.42 -0.36 -7.70
N LYS A 84 -18.93 0.40 -6.73
CA LYS A 84 -18.68 1.85 -6.89
C LYS A 84 -17.63 2.15 -7.97
N VAL A 85 -16.51 1.43 -7.97
CA VAL A 85 -15.46 1.61 -8.98
C VAL A 85 -15.97 1.23 -10.37
N ALA A 86 -16.69 0.11 -10.50
CA ALA A 86 -17.25 -0.33 -11.79
C ALA A 86 -18.26 0.69 -12.35
N LYS A 87 -19.08 1.31 -11.49
CA LYS A 87 -19.99 2.39 -11.90
C LYS A 87 -19.22 3.63 -12.38
N LYS A 88 -18.18 4.05 -11.67
CA LYS A 88 -17.34 5.20 -12.05
C LYS A 88 -16.59 5.03 -13.38
N LYS A 89 -16.32 3.79 -13.82
CA LYS A 89 -15.63 3.49 -15.08
C LYS A 89 -16.56 3.37 -16.29
N LYS A 90 -17.87 3.28 -16.06
CA LYS A 90 -18.90 3.20 -17.11
C LYS A 90 -19.47 4.58 -17.47
N LEU A 91 -19.27 5.57 -16.60
CA LEU A 91 -19.43 6.99 -16.86
C LEU A 91 -18.12 7.52 -17.43
#